data_AF-A0A920J225-F1
#
_entry.id   AF-A0A920J225-F1
#
_cell.length_a   1.000
_cell.length_b   1.000
_cell.length_c   1.000
_cell.angle_alpha   90.00
_cell.angle_beta   90.00
_cell.angle_gamma   90.00
#
_symmetry.space_group_name_H-M   'P 1'
#
loop_
_entity.id
_entity.type
_entity.pdbx_description
1 polymer ?
#
loop_
_entity_poly.entity_id
_entity_poly.type
_entity_poly.pdbx_seq_one_letter_code
_entity_poly.pdbx_strand_id
1 'polypeptide(L)' 'MEYSILIARLKTASESFENLEVQLADPDIANDPRKLESIAKERSKLEPLVINFNKLLDTDKEIEDSKNLLKDNRKR' A
#
# COMPACT_ATOMS: atom_id res chain seq x y z
N MET A 1 -20.31 1.81 -6.67
CA MET A 1 -20.22 0.37 -6.36
C MET A 1 -18.92 -0.22 -6.90
N GLU A 2 -18.55 0.03 -8.16
CA GLU A 2 -17.26 -0.41 -8.76
C GLU A 2 -16.00 0.08 -8.02
N TYR A 3 -15.96 1.35 -7.60
CA TYR A 3 -14.78 1.95 -6.97
C TYR A 3 -14.42 1.31 -5.62
N SER A 4 -15.43 0.94 -4.82
CA SER A 4 -15.27 0.30 -3.51
C SER A 4 -14.62 -1.08 -3.63
N ILE A 5 -14.98 -1.82 -4.69
CA ILE A 5 -14.42 -3.15 -4.98
C ILE A 5 -12.98 -3.02 -5.44
N LEU A 6 -12.66 -2.01 -6.26
CA LEU A 6 -11.29 -1.73 -6.69
C LEU A 6 -10.40 -1.39 -5.49
N ILE A 7 -10.85 -0.51 -4.60
CA ILE A 7 -10.14 -0.15 -3.37
C ILE A 7 -9.92 -1.39 -2.49
N ALA A 8 -10.93 -2.24 -2.33
CA ALA A 8 -10.79 -3.49 -1.57
C ALA A 8 -9.72 -4.42 -2.16
N ARG A 9 -9.68 -4.57 -3.49
CA ARG A 9 -8.65 -5.37 -4.18
C ARG A 9 -7.25 -4.78 -4.02
N LEU A 10 -7.11 -3.46 -4.14
CA LEU A 10 -5.83 -2.77 -3.91
C LEU A 10 -5.36 -2.94 -2.47
N LYS A 11 -6.28 -2.86 -1.51
CA LYS A 11 -6.00 -3.12 -0.10
C LYS A 11 -5.50 -4.55 0.13
N THR A 12 -6.18 -5.55 -0.41
CA THR A 12 -5.73 -6.96 -0.32
C THR A 12 -4.37 -7.17 -0.98
N ALA A 13 -4.10 -6.51 -2.10
CA ALA A 13 -2.80 -6.56 -2.75
C ALA A 13 -1.70 -5.91 -1.88
N SER A 14 -2.02 -4.82 -1.19
CA SER A 14 -1.12 -4.17 -0.22
C SER A 14 -0.84 -5.05 0.99
N GLU A 15 -1.86 -5.70 1.56
CA GLU A 15 -1.69 -6.67 2.66
C GLU A 15 -0.83 -7.86 2.21
N SER A 16 -1.00 -8.32 0.97
CA SER A 16 -0.18 -9.39 0.39
C SER A 16 1.29 -8.94 0.24
N PHE A 17 1.53 -7.72 -0.23
CA PHE A 17 2.88 -7.14 -0.32
C PHE A 17 3.56 -7.06 1.04
N GLU A 18 2.85 -6.59 2.07
CA GLU A 18 3.38 -6.48 3.43
C GLU A 18 3.72 -7.86 4.00
N ASN A 19 2.89 -8.87 3.78
CA ASN A 19 3.18 -10.25 4.17
C ASN A 19 4.41 -10.82 3.45
N LEU A 20 4.68 -10.44 2.19
CA LEU A 20 5.88 -10.85 1.47
C LEU A 20 7.13 -10.15 2.03
N GLU A 21 7.03 -8.89 2.43
CA GLU A 21 8.12 -8.16 3.10
C GLU A 21 8.46 -8.77 4.46
N VAL A 22 7.46 -9.15 5.26
CA VAL A 22 7.68 -9.86 6.53
C VAL A 22 8.38 -11.20 6.29
N GLN A 23 7.98 -11.95 5.26
CA GLN A 23 8.65 -13.19 4.88
C GLN A 23 10.08 -12.99 4.38
N LEU A 24 10.37 -11.89 3.68
CA LEU A 24 11.74 -11.54 3.26
C LEU A 24 12.64 -11.17 4.45
N ALA A 25 12.05 -10.68 5.54
CA ALA A 25 12.76 -10.43 6.79
C ALA A 25 13.02 -11.71 7.61
N ASP A 26 12.40 -12.84 7.25
CA ASP A 26 12.62 -14.12 7.91
C ASP A 26 14.02 -14.68 7.55
N PRO A 27 14.91 -14.92 8.52
CA PRO A 27 16.24 -15.46 8.27
C PRO A 27 16.23 -16.84 7.60
N ASP A 28 15.23 -17.70 7.85
CA ASP A 28 15.13 -19.01 7.19
C ASP A 28 14.86 -18.88 5.69
N ILE A 29 14.13 -17.84 5.29
CA ILE A 29 13.89 -17.51 3.87
C ILE A 29 15.09 -16.77 3.28
N ALA A 30 15.71 -15.87 4.02
CA ALA A 30 16.90 -15.16 3.59
C ALA A 30 18.09 -16.09 3.31
N ASN A 31 18.15 -17.22 4.02
CA ASN A 31 19.17 -18.25 3.82
C ASN A 31 18.90 -19.17 2.61
N ASP A 32 17.72 -19.11 1.97
CA ASP A 32 17.39 -19.86 0.76
C ASP A 32 17.28 -18.92 -0.46
N PRO A 33 18.33 -18.81 -1.28
CA PRO A 33 18.38 -17.88 -2.42
C PRO A 33 17.24 -18.08 -3.42
N ARG A 34 16.75 -19.32 -3.59
CA ARG A 34 15.68 -19.61 -4.55
C ARG A 34 14.33 -19.09 -4.07
N LYS A 35 14.05 -19.27 -2.77
CA LYS A 35 12.82 -18.73 -2.15
C LYS A 35 12.86 -17.22 -2.09
N LEU A 36 14.00 -16.64 -1.70
CA LEU A 36 14.19 -15.20 -1.67
C LEU A 36 13.96 -14.57 -3.05
N GLU A 37 14.51 -15.16 -4.11
CA GLU A 37 14.30 -14.66 -5.48
C GLU A 37 12.82 -14.72 -5.91
N SER A 38 12.12 -15.81 -5.57
CA SER A 38 10.69 -15.95 -5.89
C SER A 38 9.85 -14.89 -5.19
N ILE A 39 10.06 -14.72 -3.88
CA ILE A 39 9.30 -13.76 -3.06
C ILE A 39 9.64 -12.33 -3.48
N ALA A 40 10.92 -12.01 -3.74
CA ALA A 40 11.34 -10.70 -4.23
C ALA A 40 10.71 -10.35 -5.59
N LYS A 41 10.59 -11.33 -6.50
CA LYS A 41 9.90 -11.14 -7.79
C LYS A 41 8.40 -10.87 -7.62
N GLU A 42 7.73 -11.61 -6.73
CA GLU A 42 6.31 -11.37 -6.44
C GLU A 42 6.10 -10.01 -5.78
N ARG A 43 6.97 -9.66 -4.83
CA ARG A 43 6.98 -8.34 -4.18
C ARG A 43 7.13 -7.22 -5.20
N SER A 44 8.12 -7.31 -6.08
CA SER A 44 8.39 -6.29 -7.10
C SER A 44 7.22 -6.09 -8.08
N LYS A 45 6.43 -7.15 -8.36
CA LYS A 45 5.21 -7.02 -9.17
C LYS A 45 4.10 -6.23 -8.46
N LEU A 46 4.00 -6.38 -7.14
CA LEU A 46 2.99 -5.70 -6.32
C LEU A 46 3.42 -4.29 -5.89
N GLU A 47 4.72 -4.02 -5.81
CA GLU A 47 5.32 -2.73 -5.44
C GLU A 47 4.69 -1.51 -6.17
N PRO A 48 4.60 -1.46 -7.51
CA PRO A 48 4.00 -0.31 -8.19
C PRO A 48 2.52 -0.14 -7.87
N LEU A 49 1.79 -1.23 -7.61
CA LEU A 49 0.37 -1.18 -7.28
C LEU A 49 0.17 -0.54 -5.90
N VAL A 50 0.97 -0.95 -4.92
CA VAL A 50 0.96 -0.43 -3.56
C VAL A 50 1.39 1.04 -3.52
N ILE A 51 2.46 1.40 -4.24
CA ILE A 51 2.93 2.79 -4.32
C ILE A 51 1.83 3.71 -4.87
N ASN A 52 1.15 3.30 -5.94
CA ASN A 52 0.07 4.10 -6.51
C ASN A 52 -1.14 4.18 -5.57
N PHE A 53 -1.45 3.09 -4.87
CA PHE A 53 -2.53 3.09 -3.88
C PHE A 53 -2.23 3.99 -2.68
N ASN A 54 -1.01 3.97 -2.15
CA ASN A 54 -0.60 4.86 -1.05
C ASN A 54 -0.66 6.34 -1.49
N LYS A 55 -0.21 6.66 -2.71
CA LYS A 55 -0.35 8.02 -3.25
C LYS A 55 -1.80 8.49 -3.35
N LEU A 56 -2.72 7.58 -3.71
CA LEU A 56 -4.15 7.88 -3.76
C LEU A 56 -4.67 8.22 -2.36
N LEU A 57 -4.32 7.41 -1.36
CA LEU A 57 -4.72 7.63 0.04
C LEU A 57 -4.16 8.94 0.61
N ASP A 58 -2.89 9.24 0.33
CA ASP A 58 -2.26 10.49 0.76
C ASP A 58 -2.95 11.70 0.12
N THR A 59 -3.24 11.62 -1.20
CA THR A 59 -3.96 12.70 -1.90
C THR A 59 -5.36 12.91 -1.33
N ASP A 60 -6.10 11.83 -1.05
CA ASP A 60 -7.42 11.91 -0.43
C ASP A 60 -7.36 12.57 0.96
N LYS A 61 -6.33 12.23 1.74
CA LYS A 61 -6.07 12.83 3.05
C LYS A 61 -5.74 14.32 2.95
N GLU A 62 -4.85 14.72 2.03
CA GLU A 62 -4.51 16.13 1.81
C GLU A 62 -5.73 16.96 1.42
N ILE A 63 -6.63 16.40 0.59
CA ILE A 63 -7.89 17.04 0.22
C ILE A 63 -8.78 17.22 1.45
N GLU A 64 -8.90 16.20 2.31
CA GLU A 64 -9.69 16.27 3.53
C GLU A 64 -9.13 17.29 4.52
N ASP A 65 -7.82 17.27 4.75
CA ASP A 65 -7.11 18.20 5.63
C ASP A 65 -7.27 19.65 5.14
N SER A 66 -7.13 19.88 3.84
CA SER A 66 -7.36 21.20 3.22
C SER A 66 -8.80 21.68 3.40
N LYS A 67 -9.79 20.79 3.24
CA LYS A 67 -11.21 21.11 3.47
C LYS A 67 -11.47 21.45 4.94
N ASN A 68 -10.86 20.73 5.87
CA ASN A 68 -11.00 20.98 7.30
C ASN A 68 -10.36 22.33 7.68
N LEU A 69 -9.18 22.63 7.15
CA LEU A 69 -8.51 23.92 7.36
C LEU A 69 -9.35 25.09 6.85
N LEU A 70 -10.00 24.96 5.68
CA LEU A 70 -10.95 25.97 5.18
C LEU A 70 -12.17 26.14 6.09
N LYS A 71 -12.72 25.06 6.64
CA LYS A 71 -13.85 25.13 7.58
C LYS A 71 -13.44 25.81 8.89
N ASP A 72 -12.26 25.51 9.40
CA ASP A 72 -11.75 26.12 10.63
C ASP A 72 -11.47 27.61 10.45
N ASN A 73 -10.95 28.02 9.29
CA ASN A 73 -10.79 29.44 8.96
C ASN A 73 -12.12 30.19 8.81
N ARG A 74 -13.18 29.56 8.29
CA ARG A 74 -14.52 30.19 8.20
C ARG A 74 -15.24 30.30 9.54
N LYS A 75 -14.85 29.51 10.53
CA LYS A 75 -15.45 29.51 11.88
C LYS A 75 -14.77 30.49 12.84
N ARG A 76 -13.61 31.01 12.47
CA ARG A 76 -12.90 32.09 13.18
C ARG A 76 -13.34 33.45 12.63
#